data_AF-A0A6P5GBJ1-F1
#
_entry.id   AF-A0A6P5GBJ1-F1
#
_cell.length_a   1.000
_cell.length_b   1.000
_cell.length_c   1.000
_cell.angle_alpha   90.00
_cell.angle_beta   90.00
_cell.angle_gamma   90.00
#
_symmetry.space_group_name_H-M   'P 1'
#
loop_
_entity.id
_entity.type
_entity.pdbx_description
1 polymer ?
#
loop_
_entity_poly.entity_id
_entity_poly.type
_entity_poly.pdbx_seq_one_letter_code
_entity_poly.pdbx_strand_id
1 'polypeptide(L)'
;MRQASANRRSDYLKALTQEIERKLQKALSSSSQRIELLQQLFADIALEVDDRARDIILNRDERGAGLIEDRIESCLCFYEVLADHYVSVPEDGKRILDLIVQLWSQSFVSHIFTLLFHKWLFEVPLEETEALLRYGSALVQGATNVFWIDIQTNTRRFLSLFHYLLEEVALVPDRRDRISLQACRDLFLLLSRFILFYDLDYLLERFLKEFPTFPNSFLVGGPADFFVIELTDQLQKLKVEPVLLHYLSRMSVLQARSYSKDAAKELLVPFWNRGRGRGYESYDHFPPTPYPKSWVNQKMFG
;
A
#
# COMPACT_ATOMS: atom_id res chain seq x y z
N MET A 1 28.05 -18.35 16.83
CA MET A 1 27.11 -18.67 15.72
C MET A 1 26.17 -17.51 15.41
N ARG A 2 25.54 -16.85 16.39
CA ARG A 2 24.66 -15.67 16.17
C ARG A 2 25.32 -14.51 15.39
N GLN A 3 26.56 -14.12 15.73
CA GLN A 3 27.27 -13.05 15.02
C GLN A 3 27.52 -13.37 13.53
N ALA A 4 27.82 -14.63 13.21
CA ALA A 4 28.07 -15.05 11.83
C ALA A 4 26.77 -15.07 10.98
N SER A 5 25.63 -15.37 11.61
CA SER A 5 24.32 -15.38 10.93
C SER A 5 23.75 -13.96 10.78
N ALA A 6 23.94 -13.07 11.76
CA ALA A 6 23.63 -11.65 11.64
C ALA A 6 24.45 -10.98 10.52
N ASN A 7 25.74 -11.30 10.42
CA ASN A 7 26.59 -10.80 9.34
C ASN A 7 26.10 -11.31 7.97
N ARG A 8 25.73 -12.60 7.84
CA ARG A 8 25.19 -13.14 6.58
C ARG A 8 23.90 -12.45 6.13
N ARG A 9 22.97 -12.18 7.05
CA ARG A 9 21.75 -11.43 6.73
C ARG A 9 22.10 -10.02 6.25
N SER A 10 22.97 -9.32 6.98
CA SER A 10 23.39 -7.96 6.62
C SER A 10 24.06 -7.91 5.23
N ASP A 11 24.95 -8.86 4.93
CA ASP A 11 25.65 -8.95 3.65
C ASP A 11 24.67 -9.23 2.51
N TYR A 12 23.70 -10.11 2.73
CA TYR A 12 22.64 -10.40 1.75
C TYR A 12 21.78 -9.18 1.45
N LEU A 13 21.33 -8.45 2.47
CA LEU A 13 20.51 -7.25 2.30
C LEU A 13 21.29 -6.13 1.61
N LYS A 14 22.57 -5.95 1.94
CA LYS A 14 23.45 -5.01 1.21
C LYS A 14 23.59 -5.36 -0.26
N ALA A 15 23.74 -6.65 -0.59
CA ALA A 15 23.80 -7.10 -1.98
C ALA A 15 22.49 -6.81 -2.73
N LEU A 16 21.33 -7.03 -2.08
CA LEU A 16 20.03 -6.65 -2.65
C LEU A 16 19.92 -5.14 -2.90
N THR A 17 20.33 -4.32 -1.92
CA THR A 17 20.34 -2.86 -2.08
C THR A 17 21.24 -2.42 -3.24
N GLN A 18 22.44 -2.99 -3.36
CA GLN A 18 23.35 -2.70 -4.48
C GLN A 18 22.73 -3.06 -5.84
N GLU A 19 21.99 -4.16 -5.92
CA GLU A 19 21.31 -4.57 -7.14
C GLU A 19 20.16 -3.61 -7.52
N ILE A 20 19.39 -3.13 -6.52
CA ILE A 20 18.39 -2.08 -6.71
C ILE A 20 19.06 -0.79 -7.20
N GLU A 21 20.16 -0.38 -6.57
CA GLU A 21 20.94 0.79 -6.95
C GLU A 21 21.39 0.70 -8.41
N ARG A 22 21.98 -0.43 -8.79
CA ARG A 22 22.45 -0.71 -10.15
C ARG A 22 21.34 -0.62 -11.18
N LYS A 23 20.15 -1.17 -10.87
CA LYS A 23 18.98 -1.11 -11.77
C LYS A 23 18.46 0.32 -11.93
N LEU A 24 18.40 1.11 -10.85
CA LEU A 24 18.00 2.52 -10.90
C LEU A 24 19.00 3.37 -11.69
N GLN A 25 20.30 3.19 -11.49
CA GLN A 25 21.35 3.86 -12.26
C GLN A 25 21.28 3.51 -13.76
N LYS A 26 20.97 2.24 -14.09
CA LYS A 26 20.74 1.83 -15.47
C LYS A 26 19.50 2.52 -16.07
N ALA A 27 18.42 2.66 -15.30
CA ALA A 27 17.21 3.36 -15.72
C ALA A 27 17.44 4.87 -15.95
N LEU A 28 18.34 5.50 -15.18
CA LEU A 28 18.78 6.88 -15.40
C LEU A 28 19.51 7.03 -16.73
N SER A 29 20.52 6.19 -16.96
CA SER A 29 21.37 6.26 -18.16
C SER A 29 20.68 5.83 -19.45
N SER A 30 19.70 4.92 -19.37
CA SER A 30 19.04 4.33 -20.55
C SER A 30 17.61 4.88 -20.74
N SER A 31 17.47 6.03 -21.42
CA SER A 31 16.15 6.66 -21.59
C SER A 31 15.13 5.82 -22.37
N SER A 32 15.57 4.95 -23.29
CA SER A 32 14.69 4.10 -24.10
C SER A 32 14.11 2.91 -23.33
N GLN A 33 14.86 2.36 -22.37
CA GLN A 33 14.48 1.18 -21.57
C GLN A 33 14.02 1.56 -20.15
N ARG A 34 13.99 2.84 -19.81
CA ARG A 34 13.73 3.33 -18.45
C ARG A 34 12.46 2.75 -17.84
N ILE A 35 11.35 2.78 -18.58
CA ILE A 35 10.05 2.29 -18.08
C ILE A 35 10.10 0.78 -17.85
N GLU A 36 10.67 0.02 -18.78
CA GLU A 36 10.80 -1.44 -18.67
C GLU A 36 11.67 -1.84 -17.48
N LEU A 37 12.80 -1.16 -17.27
CA LEU A 37 13.70 -1.40 -16.15
C LEU A 37 13.04 -1.10 -14.80
N LEU A 38 12.27 -0.02 -14.72
CA LEU A 38 11.52 0.34 -13.51
C LEU A 38 10.38 -0.63 -13.24
N GLN A 39 9.69 -1.08 -14.28
CA GLN A 39 8.65 -2.10 -14.15
C GLN A 39 9.22 -3.43 -13.66
N GLN A 40 10.37 -3.86 -14.21
CA GLN A 40 11.08 -5.05 -13.74
C GLN A 40 11.50 -4.90 -12.28
N LEU A 41 12.10 -3.77 -11.92
CA LEU A 41 12.52 -3.49 -10.55
C LEU A 41 11.33 -3.53 -9.58
N PHE A 42 10.20 -2.92 -9.93
CA PHE A 42 8.97 -3.00 -9.14
C PHE A 42 8.52 -4.45 -8.96
N ALA A 43 8.48 -5.24 -10.04
CA ALA A 43 8.09 -6.64 -9.97
C ALA A 43 9.01 -7.42 -9.03
N ASP A 44 10.32 -7.26 -9.14
CA ASP A 44 11.31 -7.94 -8.30
C ASP A 44 11.15 -7.60 -6.80
N ILE A 45 10.89 -6.33 -6.48
CA ILE A 45 10.69 -5.86 -5.10
C ILE A 45 9.37 -6.42 -4.52
N ALA A 46 8.34 -6.60 -5.35
CA ALA A 46 7.05 -7.14 -4.96
C ALA A 46 7.02 -8.68 -4.88
N LEU A 47 8.10 -9.37 -5.29
CA LEU A 47 8.15 -10.83 -5.23
C LEU A 47 8.13 -11.33 -3.79
N GLU A 48 7.50 -12.49 -3.63
CA GLU A 48 7.59 -13.28 -2.42
C GLU A 48 8.99 -13.86 -2.26
N VAL A 49 9.49 -13.80 -1.04
CA VAL A 49 10.78 -14.36 -0.65
C VAL A 49 10.67 -15.88 -0.68
N ASP A 50 11.48 -16.51 -1.52
CA ASP A 50 11.55 -17.97 -1.59
C ASP A 50 12.13 -18.60 -0.32
N ASP A 51 11.91 -19.90 -0.12
CA ASP A 51 12.33 -20.62 1.10
C ASP A 51 13.83 -20.48 1.39
N ARG A 52 14.66 -20.43 0.34
CA ARG A 52 16.11 -20.30 0.48
C ARG A 52 16.51 -18.93 1.02
N ALA A 53 15.89 -17.87 0.51
CA ALA A 53 16.09 -16.51 1.00
C ALA A 53 15.46 -16.33 2.38
N ARG A 54 14.30 -16.95 2.66
CA ARG A 54 13.65 -16.94 3.97
C ARG A 54 14.57 -17.51 5.05
N ASP A 55 15.29 -18.59 4.79
CA ASP A 55 16.24 -19.16 5.75
C ASP A 55 17.39 -18.20 6.11
N ILE A 56 17.88 -17.44 5.14
CA ILE A 56 18.94 -16.44 5.33
C ILE A 56 18.41 -15.23 6.10
N ILE A 57 17.17 -14.82 5.82
CA ILE A 57 16.53 -13.64 6.41
C ILE A 57 16.05 -13.92 7.83
N LEU A 58 15.26 -14.97 8.03
CA LEU A 58 14.50 -15.18 9.27
C LEU A 58 15.28 -15.89 10.37
N ASN A 59 16.49 -16.42 10.12
CA ASN A 59 17.34 -17.08 11.11
C ASN A 59 16.52 -17.94 12.09
N ARG A 60 16.21 -19.18 11.71
CA ARG A 60 15.26 -20.13 12.37
C ARG A 60 15.49 -20.44 13.87
N ASP A 61 16.41 -19.76 14.55
CA ASP A 61 16.81 -19.97 15.95
C ASP A 61 16.26 -18.94 16.95
N GLU A 62 15.56 -17.87 16.53
CA GLU A 62 14.95 -16.92 17.49
C GLU A 62 13.41 -16.94 17.47
N ARG A 63 12.87 -17.73 18.41
CA ARG A 63 11.60 -17.59 19.14
C ARG A 63 10.29 -17.86 18.39
N GLY A 64 9.72 -19.00 18.75
CA GLY A 64 8.27 -19.13 18.88
C GLY A 64 7.71 -18.30 20.05
N ALA A 65 6.40 -18.05 19.94
CA ALA A 65 5.47 -17.38 20.87
C ALA A 65 5.41 -15.84 20.78
N GLY A 66 4.42 -15.34 20.04
CA GLY A 66 4.02 -13.93 20.07
C GLY A 66 3.00 -13.47 19.03
N LEU A 67 1.82 -14.10 19.00
CA LEU A 67 0.52 -13.52 18.56
C LEU A 67 0.41 -12.96 17.12
N ILE A 68 0.17 -13.81 16.12
CA ILE A 68 -1.06 -13.74 15.31
C ILE A 68 -1.47 -15.18 15.00
N GLU A 69 -2.68 -15.53 15.42
CA GLU A 69 -3.33 -16.80 15.21
C GLU A 69 -3.43 -17.17 13.71
N ASP A 70 -2.75 -18.24 13.31
CA ASP A 70 -3.28 -19.39 12.57
C ASP A 70 -4.08 -19.21 11.25
N ARG A 71 -4.13 -18.05 10.58
CA ARG A 71 -4.86 -17.92 9.28
C ARG A 71 -4.29 -16.99 8.20
N ILE A 72 -3.04 -16.56 8.31
CA ILE A 72 -2.36 -15.90 7.19
C ILE A 72 -1.00 -16.57 7.05
N GLU A 73 -0.88 -17.53 6.12
CA GLU A 73 0.40 -17.78 5.46
C GLU A 73 0.81 -16.46 4.79
N SER A 74 1.36 -15.54 5.56
CA SER A 74 1.79 -14.25 5.05
C SER A 74 3.04 -14.53 4.23
N CYS A 75 2.86 -14.61 2.92
CA CYS A 75 3.97 -14.68 2.00
C CYS A 75 4.81 -13.41 2.18
N LEU A 76 5.95 -13.55 2.86
CA LEU A 76 6.89 -12.46 3.11
C LEU A 76 7.40 -11.96 1.77
N CYS A 77 7.20 -10.69 1.45
CA CYS A 77 7.71 -10.09 0.22
C CYS A 77 9.04 -9.35 0.45
N PHE A 78 9.86 -9.21 -0.61
CA PHE A 78 11.17 -8.55 -0.49
C PHE A 78 11.06 -7.10 0.02
N TYR A 79 10.01 -6.38 -0.38
CA TYR A 79 9.81 -5.00 0.07
C TYR A 79 9.67 -4.87 1.59
N GLU A 80 9.10 -5.88 2.27
CA GLU A 80 8.93 -5.85 3.73
C GLU A 80 10.30 -5.87 4.41
N VAL A 81 11.17 -6.78 3.94
CA VAL A 81 12.52 -6.97 4.46
C VAL A 81 13.40 -5.76 4.16
N LEU A 82 13.26 -5.19 2.97
CA LEU A 82 14.03 -4.02 2.54
C LEU A 82 13.59 -2.75 3.27
N ALA A 83 12.29 -2.56 3.51
CA ALA A 83 11.81 -1.42 4.28
C ALA A 83 12.34 -1.44 5.72
N ASP A 84 12.34 -2.60 6.38
CA ASP A 84 12.95 -2.78 7.70
C ASP A 84 14.47 -2.53 7.68
N HIS A 85 15.15 -3.00 6.62
CA HIS A 85 16.58 -2.77 6.44
C HIS A 85 16.91 -1.28 6.32
N TYR A 86 16.15 -0.53 5.53
CA TYR A 86 16.39 0.91 5.35
C TYR A 86 16.09 1.72 6.60
N VAL A 87 15.14 1.31 7.44
CA VAL A 87 14.98 1.92 8.77
C VAL A 87 16.20 1.62 9.66
N SER A 88 16.69 0.38 9.62
CA SER A 88 17.83 -0.05 10.46
C SER A 88 19.17 0.54 10.01
N VAL A 89 19.35 0.74 8.70
CA VAL A 89 20.55 1.30 8.07
C VAL A 89 20.13 2.41 7.09
N PRO A 90 19.82 3.63 7.59
CA PRO A 90 19.30 4.72 6.76
C PRO A 90 20.22 5.14 5.61
N GLU A 91 21.54 5.00 5.77
CA GLU A 91 22.53 5.36 4.75
C GLU A 91 22.37 4.55 3.46
N ASP A 92 22.02 3.26 3.57
CA ASP A 92 21.76 2.39 2.43
C ASP A 92 20.50 2.84 1.69
N GLY A 93 19.45 3.20 2.44
CA GLY A 93 18.21 3.74 1.89
C GLY A 93 18.38 5.10 1.22
N LYS A 94 19.19 5.99 1.80
CA LYS A 94 19.38 7.36 1.29
C LYS A 94 19.94 7.39 -0.13
N ARG A 95 20.91 6.52 -0.45
CA ARG A 95 21.47 6.41 -1.82
C ARG A 95 20.40 6.03 -2.85
N ILE A 96 19.54 5.09 -2.48
CA ILE A 96 18.41 4.67 -3.32
C ILE A 96 17.39 5.81 -3.47
N LEU A 97 17.09 6.51 -2.38
CA LEU A 97 16.17 7.65 -2.38
C LEU A 97 16.64 8.76 -3.32
N ASP A 98 17.93 9.10 -3.31
CA ASP A 98 18.52 10.12 -4.19
C ASP A 98 18.35 9.77 -5.68
N LEU A 99 18.41 8.47 -6.03
CA LEU A 99 18.16 7.98 -7.39
C LEU A 99 16.67 8.02 -7.75
N ILE A 100 15.80 7.64 -6.81
CA ILE A 100 14.34 7.69 -6.98
C ILE A 100 13.89 9.15 -7.22
N VAL A 101 14.42 10.11 -6.46
CA VAL A 101 14.11 11.54 -6.63
C VAL A 101 14.46 12.03 -8.03
N GLN A 102 15.56 11.56 -8.63
CA GLN A 102 15.91 11.91 -10.02
C GLN A 102 14.96 11.30 -11.06
N LEU A 103 14.29 10.20 -10.71
CA LEU A 103 13.36 9.48 -11.59
C LEU A 103 11.88 9.79 -11.29
N TRP A 104 11.58 10.75 -10.42
CA TRP A 104 10.22 10.99 -9.89
C TRP A 104 9.13 11.22 -10.95
N SER A 105 9.50 11.69 -12.14
CA SER A 105 8.58 11.89 -13.27
C SER A 105 8.06 10.59 -13.89
N GLN A 106 8.63 9.43 -13.54
CA GLN A 106 8.28 8.14 -14.11
C GLN A 106 7.17 7.44 -13.31
N SER A 107 6.21 6.84 -14.00
CA SER A 107 5.00 6.27 -13.38
C SER A 107 5.27 5.16 -12.35
N PHE A 108 6.32 4.36 -12.53
CA PHE A 108 6.64 3.25 -11.61
C PHE A 108 7.38 3.67 -10.34
N VAL A 109 7.89 4.90 -10.29
CA VAL A 109 8.80 5.32 -9.22
C VAL A 109 8.07 5.55 -7.91
N SER A 110 6.84 6.06 -7.94
CA SER A 110 6.01 6.18 -6.74
C SER A 110 5.65 4.82 -6.14
N HIS A 111 5.47 3.77 -6.97
CA HIS A 111 5.25 2.40 -6.49
C HIS A 111 6.50 1.86 -5.77
N ILE A 112 7.66 1.97 -6.43
CA ILE A 112 8.94 1.51 -5.87
C ILE A 112 9.25 2.27 -4.57
N PHE A 113 9.08 3.59 -4.57
CA PHE A 113 9.24 4.44 -3.40
C PHE A 113 8.35 3.97 -2.26
N THR A 114 7.06 3.76 -2.52
CA THR A 114 6.10 3.29 -1.51
C THR A 114 6.53 1.95 -0.92
N LEU A 115 6.88 0.98 -1.75
CA LEU A 115 7.28 -0.35 -1.27
C LEU A 115 8.55 -0.31 -0.42
N LEU A 116 9.55 0.45 -0.84
CA LEU A 116 10.85 0.49 -0.16
C LEU A 116 10.90 1.44 1.04
N PHE A 117 10.16 2.55 1.02
CA PHE A 117 10.33 3.65 1.99
C PHE A 117 9.10 3.92 2.85
N HIS A 118 8.04 3.10 2.77
CA HIS A 118 6.84 3.29 3.61
C HIS A 118 7.16 3.36 5.10
N LYS A 119 8.09 2.55 5.62
CA LYS A 119 8.52 2.65 7.03
C LYS A 119 9.52 3.76 7.28
N TRP A 120 10.51 3.87 6.39
CA TRP A 120 11.58 4.86 6.49
C TRP A 120 11.04 6.29 6.66
N LEU A 121 10.00 6.66 5.90
CA LEU A 121 9.37 7.98 5.97
C LEU A 121 8.87 8.33 7.38
N PHE A 122 8.34 7.35 8.12
CA PHE A 122 7.74 7.59 9.43
C PHE A 122 8.67 7.24 10.59
N GLU A 123 9.74 6.49 10.37
CA GLU A 123 10.63 5.99 11.41
C GLU A 123 11.97 6.72 11.48
N VAL A 124 12.52 7.11 10.34
CA VAL A 124 13.80 7.82 10.27
C VAL A 124 13.56 9.33 10.42
N PRO A 125 14.32 10.04 11.28
CA PRO A 125 14.22 11.50 11.38
C PRO A 125 14.62 12.18 10.06
N LEU A 126 13.75 13.05 9.55
CA LEU A 126 13.99 13.81 8.32
C LEU A 126 14.04 15.30 8.65
N GLU A 127 15.13 15.96 8.25
CA GLU A 127 15.35 17.38 8.53
C GLU A 127 14.71 18.30 7.46
N GLU A 128 14.41 17.77 6.27
CA GLU A 128 13.94 18.57 5.13
C GLU A 128 12.41 18.60 4.98
N THR A 129 11.78 19.72 5.35
CA THR A 129 10.32 19.87 5.36
C THR A 129 9.67 19.84 3.97
N GLU A 130 10.33 20.34 2.92
CA GLU A 130 9.77 20.32 1.56
C GLU A 130 9.78 18.91 0.94
N ALA A 131 10.80 18.11 1.27
CA ALA A 131 10.91 16.72 0.83
C ALA A 131 9.77 15.88 1.43
N LEU A 132 9.43 16.11 2.71
CA LEU A 132 8.31 15.45 3.39
C LEU A 132 6.97 15.63 2.68
N LEU A 133 6.69 16.83 2.15
CA LEU A 133 5.45 17.09 1.40
C LEU A 133 5.36 16.21 0.16
N ARG A 134 6.45 16.12 -0.60
CA ARG A 134 6.52 15.33 -1.84
C ARG A 134 6.46 13.84 -1.55
N TYR A 135 7.14 13.39 -0.50
CA TYR A 135 7.18 11.99 -0.07
C TYR A 135 5.81 11.49 0.41
N GLY A 136 5.10 12.27 1.22
CA GLY A 136 3.74 11.90 1.65
C GLY A 136 2.79 11.75 0.47
N SER A 137 2.80 12.68 -0.48
CA SER A 137 1.96 12.58 -1.69
C SER A 137 2.33 11.37 -2.56
N ALA A 138 3.62 11.09 -2.75
CA ALA A 138 4.04 9.96 -3.55
C ALA A 138 3.79 8.61 -2.88
N LEU A 139 3.86 8.55 -1.54
CA LEU A 139 3.45 7.38 -0.77
C LEU A 139 1.97 7.06 -1.04
N VAL A 140 1.08 8.05 -0.90
CA VAL A 140 -0.36 7.83 -1.11
C VAL A 140 -0.64 7.45 -2.57
N GLN A 141 0.00 8.10 -3.53
CA GLN A 141 -0.15 7.79 -4.95
C GLN A 141 0.35 6.37 -5.27
N GLY A 142 1.54 6.00 -4.79
CA GLY A 142 2.10 4.68 -5.01
C GLY A 142 1.27 3.59 -4.32
N ALA A 143 0.85 3.81 -3.07
CA ALA A 143 -0.01 2.92 -2.31
C ALA A 143 -1.36 2.68 -3.01
N THR A 144 -1.97 3.75 -3.55
CA THR A 144 -3.21 3.65 -4.34
C THR A 144 -3.07 2.66 -5.49
N ASN A 145 -1.98 2.75 -6.24
CA ASN A 145 -1.78 1.92 -7.41
C ASN A 145 -1.41 0.48 -7.06
N VAL A 146 -0.56 0.25 -6.04
CA VAL A 146 -0.21 -1.12 -5.63
C VAL A 146 -1.42 -1.86 -5.04
N PHE A 147 -2.28 -1.19 -4.28
CA PHE A 147 -3.52 -1.81 -3.79
C PHE A 147 -4.51 -2.09 -4.92
N TRP A 148 -4.55 -1.25 -5.95
CA TRP A 148 -5.31 -1.54 -7.17
C TRP A 148 -4.78 -2.76 -7.93
N ILE A 149 -3.47 -3.00 -7.92
CA ILE A 149 -2.90 -4.23 -8.48
C ILE A 149 -3.48 -5.44 -7.74
N ASP A 150 -3.46 -5.44 -6.41
CA ASP A 150 -4.02 -6.52 -5.59
C ASP A 150 -5.52 -6.76 -5.87
N ILE A 151 -6.31 -5.69 -6.05
CA ILE A 151 -7.72 -5.81 -6.47
C ILE A 151 -7.82 -6.47 -7.85
N GLN A 152 -6.99 -6.06 -8.81
CA GLN A 152 -7.04 -6.56 -10.19
C GLN A 152 -6.61 -8.02 -10.30
N THR A 153 -5.61 -8.43 -9.50
CA THR A 153 -5.11 -9.80 -9.45
C THR A 153 -5.87 -10.68 -8.47
N ASN A 154 -6.77 -10.10 -7.66
CA ASN A 154 -7.45 -10.76 -6.54
C ASN A 154 -6.43 -11.45 -5.60
N THR A 155 -5.34 -10.75 -5.30
CA THR A 155 -4.30 -11.17 -4.36
C THR A 155 -4.21 -10.19 -3.19
N ARG A 156 -3.48 -10.55 -2.14
CA ARG A 156 -3.25 -9.70 -0.97
C ARG A 156 -1.76 -9.52 -0.70
N ARG A 157 -0.99 -9.31 -1.77
CA ARG A 157 0.47 -9.21 -1.75
C ARG A 157 0.95 -7.99 -0.96
N PHE A 158 0.16 -6.92 -0.95
CA PHE A 158 0.47 -5.66 -0.29
C PHE A 158 -0.29 -5.49 1.03
N LEU A 159 -0.78 -6.58 1.62
CA LEU A 159 -1.47 -6.57 2.92
C LEU A 159 -0.61 -6.00 4.03
N SER A 160 0.68 -6.38 4.11
CA SER A 160 1.58 -5.88 5.17
C SER A 160 1.85 -4.37 5.04
N LEU A 161 1.97 -3.85 3.81
CA LEU A 161 1.97 -2.41 3.56
C LEU A 161 0.68 -1.75 4.03
N PHE A 162 -0.49 -2.30 3.66
CA PHE A 162 -1.79 -1.74 4.08
C PHE A 162 -1.94 -1.72 5.61
N HIS A 163 -1.58 -2.83 6.26
CA HIS A 163 -1.62 -2.98 7.71
C HIS A 163 -0.72 -1.94 8.39
N TYR A 164 0.51 -1.74 7.93
CA TYR A 164 1.40 -0.72 8.46
C TYR A 164 0.82 0.69 8.32
N LEU A 165 0.32 1.04 7.12
CA LEU A 165 -0.28 2.36 6.89
C LEU A 165 -1.54 2.61 7.72
N LEU A 166 -2.34 1.57 7.99
CA LEU A 166 -3.52 1.69 8.82
C LEU A 166 -3.15 1.77 10.31
N GLU A 167 -2.49 0.74 10.84
CA GLU A 167 -2.31 0.58 12.29
C GLU A 167 -1.17 1.39 12.87
N GLU A 168 -0.04 1.45 12.17
CA GLU A 168 1.19 2.10 12.67
C GLU A 168 1.30 3.57 12.22
N VAL A 169 0.59 3.95 11.17
CA VAL A 169 0.57 5.34 10.67
C VAL A 169 -0.76 6.00 10.98
N ALA A 170 -1.86 5.61 10.35
CA ALA A 170 -3.13 6.34 10.47
C ALA A 170 -3.74 6.30 11.88
N LEU A 171 -3.52 5.23 12.64
CA LEU A 171 -4.04 5.10 14.02
C LEU A 171 -3.08 5.60 15.11
N VAL A 172 -1.92 6.15 14.73
CA VAL A 172 -0.89 6.68 15.65
C VAL A 172 -0.70 8.18 15.39
N PRO A 173 -1.12 9.09 16.31
CA PRO A 173 -1.02 10.54 16.12
C PRO A 173 0.40 11.01 15.74
N ASP A 174 1.41 10.61 16.50
CA ASP A 174 2.80 11.05 16.34
C ASP A 174 3.40 10.71 14.96
N ARG A 175 2.88 9.67 14.31
CA ARG A 175 3.32 9.22 12.98
C ARG A 175 2.61 10.00 11.86
N ARG A 176 1.34 10.37 12.06
CA ARG A 176 0.57 11.18 11.10
C ARG A 176 1.15 12.58 10.91
N ASP A 177 1.69 13.17 11.97
CA ASP A 177 2.26 14.52 11.94
C ASP A 177 3.56 14.62 11.12
N ARG A 178 4.12 13.48 10.69
CA ARG A 178 5.29 13.44 9.80
C ARG A 178 4.98 13.69 8.33
N ILE A 179 3.72 13.63 7.93
CA ILE A 179 3.27 13.97 6.58
C ILE A 179 2.40 15.22 6.61
N SER A 180 2.25 15.86 5.44
CA SER A 180 1.38 17.02 5.32
C SER A 180 -0.06 16.67 5.67
N LEU A 181 -0.82 17.63 6.20
CA LEU A 181 -2.24 17.44 6.48
C LEU A 181 -3.03 16.97 5.25
N GLN A 182 -2.64 17.44 4.05
CA GLN A 182 -3.25 17.01 2.81
C GLN A 182 -2.94 15.54 2.49
N ALA A 183 -1.67 15.13 2.59
CA ALA A 183 -1.29 13.74 2.39
C ALA A 183 -1.93 12.82 3.44
N CYS A 184 -2.10 13.28 4.67
CA CYS A 184 -2.82 12.57 5.72
C CYS A 184 -4.29 12.37 5.34
N ARG A 185 -4.99 13.43 4.90
CA ARG A 185 -6.36 13.32 4.38
C ARG A 185 -6.45 12.32 3.24
N ASP A 186 -5.56 12.42 2.26
CA ASP A 186 -5.55 11.53 1.10
C ASP A 186 -5.25 10.07 1.50
N LEU A 187 -4.40 9.86 2.51
CA LEU A 187 -4.17 8.54 3.11
C LEU A 187 -5.44 7.96 3.74
N PHE A 188 -6.21 8.76 4.50
CA PHE A 188 -7.47 8.28 5.09
C PHE A 188 -8.52 7.94 4.01
N LEU A 189 -8.61 8.74 2.95
CA LEU A 189 -9.49 8.41 1.82
C LEU A 189 -9.02 7.14 1.12
N LEU A 190 -7.71 6.96 0.94
CA LEU A 190 -7.12 5.73 0.41
C LEU A 190 -7.48 4.52 1.28
N LEU A 191 -7.22 4.57 2.59
CA LEU A 191 -7.49 3.47 3.52
C LEU A 191 -8.97 3.10 3.55
N SER A 192 -9.86 4.11 3.47
CA SER A 192 -11.32 3.92 3.41
C SER A 192 -11.74 3.01 2.25
N ARG A 193 -11.08 3.14 1.09
CA ARG A 193 -11.37 2.32 -0.08
C ARG A 193 -11.01 0.85 0.19
N PHE A 194 -9.83 0.57 0.74
CA PHE A 194 -9.29 -0.80 0.76
C PHE A 194 -9.49 -1.57 2.07
N ILE A 195 -9.97 -0.94 3.16
CA ILE A 195 -10.08 -1.59 4.48
C ILE A 195 -10.93 -2.87 4.47
N LEU A 196 -12.01 -2.90 3.68
CA LEU A 196 -12.87 -4.08 3.57
C LEU A 196 -12.23 -5.20 2.74
N PHE A 197 -11.44 -4.86 1.71
CA PHE A 197 -10.77 -5.83 0.86
C PHE A 197 -9.72 -6.66 1.61
N TYR A 198 -9.04 -6.01 2.56
CA TYR A 198 -8.04 -6.66 3.40
C TYR A 198 -8.62 -7.30 4.67
N ASP A 199 -9.96 -7.41 4.81
CA ASP A 199 -10.63 -8.00 5.98
C ASP A 199 -10.33 -7.29 7.32
N LEU A 200 -10.06 -5.97 7.29
CA LEU A 200 -9.71 -5.17 8.47
C LEU A 200 -10.88 -4.32 8.99
N ASP A 201 -12.12 -4.67 8.69
CA ASP A 201 -13.32 -3.95 9.12
C ASP A 201 -13.52 -3.89 10.64
N TYR A 202 -12.87 -4.75 11.41
CA TYR A 202 -12.88 -4.68 12.87
C TYR A 202 -12.19 -3.42 13.40
N LEU A 203 -11.30 -2.80 12.62
CA LEU A 203 -10.64 -1.53 12.95
C LEU A 203 -11.45 -0.30 12.53
N LEU A 204 -12.55 -0.48 11.79
CA LEU A 204 -13.29 0.62 11.17
C LEU A 204 -13.77 1.65 12.21
N GLU A 205 -14.28 1.21 13.37
CA GLU A 205 -14.73 2.13 14.41
C GLU A 205 -13.60 3.03 14.92
N ARG A 206 -12.43 2.43 15.20
CA ARG A 206 -11.25 3.18 15.64
C ARG A 206 -10.76 4.11 14.54
N PHE A 207 -10.71 3.62 13.30
CA PHE A 207 -10.32 4.39 12.13
C PHE A 207 -11.19 5.63 11.89
N LEU A 208 -12.51 5.50 12.02
CA LEU A 208 -13.44 6.64 11.85
C LEU A 208 -13.33 7.67 12.97
N LYS A 209 -12.95 7.28 14.19
CA LYS A 209 -12.68 8.23 15.29
C LYS A 209 -11.44 9.07 15.05
N GLU A 210 -10.47 8.51 14.33
CA GLU A 210 -9.17 9.10 14.04
C GLU A 210 -9.12 9.90 12.72
N PHE A 211 -10.27 10.01 12.04
CA PHE A 211 -10.36 10.64 10.72
C PHE A 211 -9.99 12.14 10.78
N PRO A 212 -9.13 12.64 9.88
CA PRO A 212 -8.72 14.03 9.90
C PRO A 212 -9.89 14.95 9.55
N THR A 213 -9.88 16.17 10.08
CA THR A 213 -10.88 17.18 9.73
C THR A 213 -10.70 17.64 8.29
N PHE A 214 -11.79 17.70 7.53
CA PHE A 214 -11.81 18.21 6.15
C PHE A 214 -12.43 19.61 6.08
N PRO A 215 -11.95 20.51 5.20
CA PRO A 215 -12.52 21.85 5.07
C PRO A 215 -13.99 21.85 4.61
N ASN A 216 -14.38 20.83 3.85
CA ASN A 216 -15.72 20.64 3.32
C ASN A 216 -16.60 19.72 4.19
N SER A 217 -16.20 19.42 5.42
CA SER A 217 -17.00 18.60 6.35
C SER A 217 -18.40 19.18 6.59
N PHE A 218 -18.55 20.50 6.57
CA PHE A 218 -19.86 21.16 6.69
C PHE A 218 -20.82 20.85 5.52
N LEU A 219 -20.31 20.42 4.36
CA LEU A 219 -21.11 20.04 3.18
C LEU A 219 -21.32 18.53 3.09
N VAL A 220 -20.27 17.77 3.39
CA VAL A 220 -20.24 16.32 3.18
C VAL A 220 -20.79 15.57 4.38
N GLY A 221 -20.54 16.07 5.59
CA GLY A 221 -20.87 15.41 6.85
C GLY A 221 -19.62 15.00 7.63
N GLY A 222 -19.77 13.94 8.43
CA GLY A 222 -18.74 13.42 9.31
C GLY A 222 -17.84 12.36 8.65
N PRO A 223 -16.90 11.77 9.41
CA PRO A 223 -16.00 10.73 8.93
C PRO A 223 -16.67 9.55 8.21
N ALA A 224 -17.83 9.11 8.71
CA ALA A 224 -18.59 8.02 8.11
C ALA A 224 -19.09 8.36 6.71
N ASP A 225 -19.48 9.61 6.45
CA ASP A 225 -19.95 10.06 5.14
C ASP A 225 -18.83 10.03 4.10
N PHE A 226 -17.64 10.52 4.46
CA PHE A 226 -16.45 10.40 3.61
C PHE A 226 -16.11 8.94 3.30
N PHE A 227 -16.14 8.08 4.32
CA PHE A 227 -15.89 6.65 4.14
C PHE A 227 -16.88 6.02 3.13
N VAL A 228 -18.17 6.33 3.25
CA VAL A 228 -19.20 5.82 2.33
C VAL A 228 -19.00 6.30 0.91
N ILE A 229 -18.65 7.58 0.74
CA ILE A 229 -18.39 8.17 -0.57
C ILE A 229 -17.24 7.42 -1.24
N GLU A 230 -16.12 7.27 -0.55
CA GLU A 230 -14.94 6.59 -1.09
C GLU A 230 -15.21 5.11 -1.41
N LEU A 231 -15.93 4.42 -0.53
CA LEU A 231 -16.33 3.04 -0.75
C LEU A 231 -17.27 2.92 -1.97
N THR A 232 -18.27 3.81 -2.07
CA THR A 232 -19.21 3.83 -3.20
C THR A 232 -18.50 4.10 -4.52
N ASP A 233 -17.61 5.08 -4.55
CA ASP A 233 -16.83 5.44 -5.74
C ASP A 233 -15.91 4.31 -6.17
N GLN A 234 -15.33 3.56 -5.21
CA GLN A 234 -14.54 2.38 -5.53
C GLN A 234 -15.42 1.27 -6.13
N LEU A 235 -16.56 0.95 -5.52
CA LEU A 235 -17.48 -0.09 -6.00
C LEU A 235 -17.93 0.15 -7.44
N GLN A 236 -18.14 1.41 -7.83
CA GLN A 236 -18.49 1.79 -9.20
C GLN A 236 -17.35 1.52 -10.21
N LYS A 237 -16.09 1.55 -9.76
CA LYS A 237 -14.91 1.33 -10.58
C LYS A 237 -14.50 -0.15 -10.65
N LEU A 238 -14.98 -0.99 -9.72
CA LEU A 238 -14.63 -2.41 -9.66
C LEU A 238 -15.20 -3.19 -10.85
N LYS A 239 -14.32 -3.98 -11.48
CA LYS A 239 -14.67 -4.88 -12.59
C LYS A 239 -14.39 -6.36 -12.29
N VAL A 240 -13.81 -6.65 -11.12
CA VAL A 240 -13.42 -8.00 -10.70
C VAL A 240 -14.54 -8.57 -9.83
N GLU A 241 -15.32 -9.49 -10.39
CA GLU A 241 -16.54 -10.03 -9.74
C GLU A 241 -16.28 -10.64 -8.36
N PRO A 242 -15.28 -11.52 -8.14
CA PRO A 242 -15.00 -12.06 -6.80
C PRO A 242 -14.71 -10.98 -5.76
N VAL A 243 -14.00 -9.92 -6.15
CA VAL A 243 -13.68 -8.80 -5.28
C VAL A 243 -14.93 -7.98 -4.96
N LEU A 244 -15.78 -7.72 -5.95
CA LEU A 244 -17.04 -7.03 -5.74
C LEU A 244 -17.95 -7.79 -4.75
N LEU A 245 -18.11 -9.10 -4.95
CA LEU A 245 -18.86 -9.96 -4.03
C LEU A 245 -18.27 -9.95 -2.62
N HIS A 246 -16.96 -9.95 -2.50
CA HIS A 246 -16.27 -9.83 -1.22
C HIS A 246 -16.61 -8.52 -0.50
N TYR A 247 -16.53 -7.37 -1.18
CA TYR A 247 -16.94 -6.09 -0.61
C TYR A 247 -18.41 -6.09 -0.15
N LEU A 248 -19.32 -6.57 -1.00
CA LEU A 248 -20.74 -6.67 -0.66
C LEU A 248 -20.98 -7.55 0.58
N SER A 249 -20.24 -8.66 0.69
CA SER A 249 -20.28 -9.54 1.85
C SER A 249 -19.78 -8.86 3.12
N ARG A 250 -18.66 -8.13 3.09
CA ARG A 250 -18.17 -7.39 4.26
C ARG A 250 -19.14 -6.29 4.69
N MET A 251 -19.75 -5.58 3.74
CA MET A 251 -20.74 -4.55 4.04
C MET A 251 -22.01 -5.12 4.68
N SER A 252 -22.50 -6.28 4.24
CA SER A 252 -23.68 -6.91 4.86
C SER A 252 -23.41 -7.36 6.31
N VAL A 253 -22.18 -7.82 6.60
CA VAL A 253 -21.74 -8.10 7.97
C VAL A 253 -21.71 -6.83 8.83
N LEU A 254 -21.21 -5.71 8.29
CA LEU A 254 -21.24 -4.43 8.98
C LEU A 254 -22.66 -3.95 9.25
N GLN A 255 -23.59 -4.13 8.32
CA GLN A 255 -25.00 -3.83 8.50
C GLN A 255 -25.63 -4.70 9.60
N ALA A 256 -25.29 -5.98 9.67
CA ALA A 256 -25.77 -6.88 10.71
C ALA A 256 -25.20 -6.55 12.10
N ARG A 257 -23.96 -6.04 12.18
CA ARG A 257 -23.34 -5.59 13.44
C ARG A 257 -23.88 -4.23 13.91
N SER A 258 -24.23 -3.34 12.98
CA SER A 258 -24.85 -2.05 13.27
C SER A 258 -26.36 -2.20 13.47
N TYR A 259 -26.78 -2.72 14.63
CA TYR A 259 -28.20 -2.72 15.06
C TYR A 259 -28.71 -1.32 15.44
N SER A 260 -28.44 -0.31 14.61
CA SER A 260 -29.26 0.88 14.51
C SER A 260 -29.77 0.97 13.07
N LYS A 261 -31.09 0.79 12.92
CA LYS A 261 -31.80 0.89 11.63
C LYS A 261 -31.60 2.25 10.93
N ASP A 262 -31.03 3.23 11.63
CA ASP A 262 -30.82 4.59 11.13
C ASP A 262 -29.47 4.72 10.42
N ALA A 263 -28.39 4.13 10.94
CA ALA A 263 -27.08 4.14 10.28
C ALA A 263 -27.09 3.29 8.98
N ALA A 264 -27.66 2.09 9.01
CA ALA A 264 -27.78 1.26 7.82
C ALA A 264 -28.66 1.88 6.72
N LYS A 265 -29.66 2.70 7.09
CA LYS A 265 -30.45 3.48 6.14
C LYS A 265 -29.62 4.63 5.56
N GLU A 266 -28.87 5.38 6.36
CA GLU A 266 -28.03 6.46 5.82
C GLU A 266 -26.90 5.95 4.92
N LEU A 267 -26.30 4.79 5.22
CA LEU A 267 -25.22 4.19 4.43
C LEU A 267 -25.70 3.60 3.09
N LEU A 268 -26.90 3.04 3.01
CA LEU A 268 -27.37 2.25 1.85
C LEU A 268 -28.57 2.85 1.10
N VAL A 269 -29.31 3.81 1.66
CA VAL A 269 -30.39 4.51 0.95
C VAL A 269 -29.88 5.29 -0.27
N PRO A 270 -28.71 5.96 -0.24
CA PRO A 270 -28.14 6.59 -1.43
C PRO A 270 -27.78 5.57 -2.53
N PHE A 271 -27.44 4.34 -2.16
CA PHE A 271 -27.12 3.24 -3.07
C PHE A 271 -28.38 2.73 -3.80
N TRP A 272 -29.47 2.50 -3.06
CA TRP A 272 -30.73 2.00 -3.62
C TRP A 272 -31.50 3.06 -4.44
N ASN A 273 -31.34 4.33 -4.11
CA ASN A 273 -32.00 5.43 -4.83
C ASN A 273 -31.26 5.90 -6.08
N ARG A 274 -29.93 5.74 -6.18
CA ARG A 274 -29.16 6.08 -7.39
C ARG A 274 -29.32 5.08 -8.53
N GLY A 275 -29.57 3.79 -8.23
CA GLY A 275 -29.80 2.75 -9.25
C GLY A 275 -31.09 2.91 -10.07
N ARG A 276 -32.00 3.82 -9.69
CA ARG A 276 -33.29 4.02 -10.36
C ARG A 276 -33.40 5.29 -11.20
N GLY A 277 -32.36 6.13 -11.26
CA GLY A 277 -32.46 7.40 -11.96
C GLY A 277 -31.12 8.03 -12.27
N ARG A 278 -30.46 7.57 -13.34
CA ARG A 278 -29.81 8.43 -14.33
C ARG A 278 -29.27 7.59 -15.48
N GLY A 279 -29.66 7.98 -16.69
CA GLY A 279 -29.12 7.47 -17.93
C GLY A 279 -27.64 7.82 -18.06
N TYR A 280 -26.94 6.98 -18.81
CA TYR A 280 -25.54 7.05 -19.16
C TYR A 280 -25.15 8.43 -19.71
N GLU A 281 -24.17 9.08 -19.09
CA GLU A 281 -23.28 10.02 -19.77
C GLU A 281 -21.84 9.58 -19.53
N SER A 282 -21.18 9.23 -20.63
CA SER A 282 -19.78 8.80 -20.71
C SER A 282 -18.86 9.96 -20.32
N TYR A 283 -17.98 9.73 -19.35
CA TYR A 283 -16.74 10.48 -19.21
C TYR A 283 -15.58 9.56 -19.56
N ASP A 284 -15.29 9.50 -20.85
CA ASP A 284 -13.98 9.11 -21.37
C ASP A 284 -12.97 10.19 -20.96
N HIS A 285 -11.96 9.81 -20.18
CA HIS A 285 -10.56 10.29 -20.26
C HIS A 285 -9.74 9.78 -19.07
N PHE A 286 -9.26 8.54 -19.18
CA PHE A 286 -7.92 8.10 -18.78
C PHE A 286 -7.67 6.74 -19.47
N PRO A 287 -6.64 6.58 -20.31
CA PRO A 287 -6.38 5.30 -20.94
C PRO A 287 -5.94 4.30 -19.86
N PRO A 288 -6.57 3.11 -19.77
CA PRO A 288 -6.00 2.03 -19.00
C PRO A 288 -4.72 1.59 -19.73
N THR A 289 -3.55 1.80 -19.13
CA THR A 289 -2.36 1.07 -19.58
C THR A 289 -2.66 -0.43 -19.42
N PRO A 290 -2.67 -1.22 -20.51
CA PRO A 290 -2.99 -2.62 -20.41
C PRO A 290 -1.82 -3.33 -19.73
N TYR A 291 -2.03 -3.83 -18.50
CA TYR A 291 -1.11 -4.77 -17.89
C TYR A 291 -1.06 -6.05 -18.76
N PRO A 292 0.12 -6.52 -19.20
CA PRO A 292 0.23 -7.73 -19.99
C PRO A 292 -0.23 -8.95 -19.20
N LYS A 293 -1.00 -9.83 -19.85
CA LYS A 293 -1.50 -11.12 -19.32
C LYS A 293 -0.41 -12.19 -19.10
N SER A 294 0.87 -11.80 -18.99
CA SER A 294 2.01 -12.73 -18.96
C SER A 294 2.45 -13.18 -17.55
N TRP A 295 1.70 -12.86 -16.51
CA TRP A 295 2.03 -13.18 -15.10
C TRP A 295 1.94 -14.66 -14.70
N VAL A 296 1.79 -15.60 -15.65
CA VAL A 296 1.56 -17.02 -15.33
C VAL A 296 2.80 -17.90 -15.49
N ASN A 297 3.87 -17.49 -16.17
CA ASN A 297 5.06 -18.37 -16.28
C ASN A 297 6.34 -17.59 -16.53
N GLN A 298 7.12 -17.31 -15.49
CA GLN A 298 8.56 -17.17 -15.61
C GLN A 298 9.24 -17.55 -14.29
N LYS A 299 9.81 -18.76 -14.27
CA LYS A 299 10.85 -19.12 -13.30
C LYS A 299 12.08 -18.27 -13.61
N MET A 300 12.61 -17.52 -12.64
CA MET A 300 13.97 -16.98 -12.68
C MET A 300 14.62 -16.98 -11.29
N PHE A 301 15.18 -18.13 -10.93
CA PHE A 301 16.53 -18.22 -10.36
C PHE A 301 17.21 -19.41 -11.04
N GLY A 302 18.19 -19.10 -11.88
CA GLY A 302 19.09 -20.01 -12.60
C GLY A 302 20.32 -19.22 -12.99
#